data_AF-A0A011W196-F1
#
_entry.id   AF-A0A011W196-F1
#
_cell.length_a   1.000
_cell.length_b   1.000
_cell.length_c   1.000
_cell.angle_alpha   90.00
_cell.angle_beta   90.00
_cell.angle_gamma   90.00
#
_symmetry.space_group_name_H-M   'P 1'
#
loop_
_entity.id
_entity.type
_entity.pdbx_description
1 polymer ?
#
loop_
_entity_poly.entity_id
_entity_poly.type
_entity_poly.pdbx_seq_one_letter_code
_entity_poly.pdbx_strand_id
1 'polypeptide(L)'
;MNDMEEVVSLLFDLLYILLILPMLIQPIVLFVSSSKRFRGMKATMNEDGVAFDCKDPDLVKGVKQNLAFLLITIVIFVMNSIFRWEDFLARYGALFYTVVLVPTVVNFLFARELNNRYEGFMLCEDCFYLGGMKYDLKKFIYTVDGDTLIFRGNRTNKKIKVPEDKLPEIVDILERYYHEDTLSLPQSVLPVDTQNDDKQVLIEVEDDFVIDITERETVYVIKVTRRSDGKDMALTMAICEFAKYMEWWYDTKAEYAEGGAAVEKKCDIYEMRLRIRMYLYENRKAFLAGTEESK
;
A
#
# COMPACT_ATOMS: atom_id res chain seq x y z
N MET A 1 43.23 21.84 -27.37
CA MET A 1 42.13 22.82 -27.25
C MET A 1 40.85 22.28 -27.90
N ASN A 2 40.92 21.58 -29.05
CA ASN A 2 39.78 20.89 -29.68
C ASN A 2 39.13 19.79 -28.82
N ASP A 3 39.91 18.91 -28.16
CA ASP A 3 39.33 17.75 -27.45
C ASP A 3 38.41 18.14 -26.27
N MET A 4 38.63 19.30 -25.67
CA MET A 4 37.82 19.76 -24.52
C MET A 4 36.47 20.33 -24.99
N GLU A 5 36.43 20.99 -26.16
CA GLU A 5 35.18 21.47 -26.75
C GLU A 5 34.33 20.30 -27.27
N GLU A 6 34.95 19.26 -27.82
CA GLU A 6 34.26 18.06 -28.31
C GLU A 6 33.60 17.27 -27.15
N VAL A 7 34.32 17.10 -26.03
CA VAL A 7 33.79 16.45 -24.82
C VAL A 7 32.65 17.26 -24.22
N VAL A 8 32.77 18.58 -24.18
CA VAL A 8 31.71 19.47 -23.68
C VAL A 8 30.48 19.39 -24.59
N SER A 9 30.63 19.39 -25.91
CA SER A 9 29.52 19.21 -26.86
C SER A 9 28.81 17.87 -26.69
N LEU A 10 29.57 16.77 -26.55
CA LEU A 10 29.02 15.43 -26.30
C LEU A 10 28.25 15.35 -24.98
N LEU A 11 28.75 15.99 -23.92
CA LEU A 11 28.04 16.08 -22.64
C LEU A 11 26.74 16.87 -22.77
N PHE A 12 26.71 17.93 -23.57
CA PHE A 12 25.49 18.67 -23.87
C PHE A 12 24.48 17.83 -24.65
N ASP A 13 24.90 17.12 -25.70
CA ASP A 13 24.02 16.25 -26.49
C ASP A 13 23.45 15.11 -25.64
N LEU A 14 24.26 14.53 -24.75
CA LEU A 14 23.79 13.51 -23.80
C LEU A 14 22.74 14.07 -22.83
N LEU A 15 22.95 15.29 -22.33
CA LEU A 15 21.99 15.98 -21.47
C LEU A 15 20.66 16.22 -22.21
N TYR A 16 20.70 16.62 -23.48
CA TYR A 16 19.52 16.78 -24.32
C TYR A 16 18.75 15.48 -24.47
N ILE A 17 19.44 14.37 -24.76
CA ILE A 17 18.81 13.05 -24.89
C ILE A 17 18.16 12.63 -23.56
N LEU A 18 18.87 12.81 -22.44
CA LEU A 18 18.37 12.50 -21.09
C LEU A 18 17.16 13.35 -20.69
N LEU A 19 17.02 14.55 -21.24
CA LEU A 19 15.90 15.46 -20.97
C LEU A 19 14.70 15.23 -21.91
N ILE A 20 14.92 14.85 -23.16
CA ILE A 20 13.86 14.60 -24.15
C ILE A 20 13.25 13.20 -24.02
N LEU A 21 14.05 12.20 -23.67
CA LEU A 21 13.59 10.82 -23.56
C LEU A 21 12.44 10.63 -22.54
N PRO A 22 12.50 11.20 -21.32
CA PRO A 22 11.38 11.15 -20.38
C PRO A 22 10.11 11.78 -20.95
N MET A 23 10.23 12.87 -21.71
CA MET A 23 9.11 13.55 -22.38
C MET A 23 8.40 12.67 -23.41
N LEU A 24 9.11 11.74 -24.08
CA LEU A 24 8.52 10.80 -25.02
C LEU A 24 7.92 9.56 -24.34
N ILE A 25 8.58 9.05 -23.29
CA ILE A 25 8.14 7.85 -22.56
C ILE A 25 6.91 8.14 -21.70
N GLN A 26 6.86 9.30 -21.07
CA GLN A 26 5.83 9.65 -20.12
C GLN A 26 4.40 9.64 -20.71
N PRO A 27 4.12 10.21 -21.90
CA PRO A 27 2.81 10.07 -22.55
C PRO A 27 2.38 8.61 -22.76
N ILE A 28 3.31 7.71 -23.10
CA ILE A 28 3.03 6.28 -23.29
C ILE A 28 2.61 5.65 -21.96
N VAL A 29 3.33 5.93 -20.88
CA VAL A 29 3.00 5.43 -19.53
C VAL A 29 1.63 5.93 -19.08
N LEU A 30 1.35 7.22 -19.27
CA LEU A 30 0.06 7.82 -18.94
C LEU A 30 -1.07 7.18 -19.78
N PHE A 31 -0.86 6.98 -21.07
CA PHE A 31 -1.83 6.32 -21.94
C PHE A 31 -2.13 4.87 -21.50
N VAL A 32 -1.11 4.07 -21.20
CA VAL A 32 -1.27 2.70 -20.71
C VAL A 32 -2.01 2.68 -19.37
N SER A 33 -1.69 3.59 -18.45
CA SER A 33 -2.37 3.74 -17.17
C SER A 33 -3.85 4.08 -17.34
N SER A 34 -4.16 5.04 -18.21
CA SER A 34 -5.54 5.42 -18.54
C SER A 34 -6.33 4.26 -19.14
N SER A 35 -5.73 3.52 -20.08
CA SER A 35 -6.38 2.36 -20.71
C SER A 35 -6.72 1.27 -19.70
N LYS A 36 -5.84 0.98 -18.74
CA LYS A 36 -6.11 0.03 -17.66
C LYS A 36 -7.29 0.48 -16.80
N ARG A 37 -7.33 1.76 -16.41
CA ARG A 37 -8.42 2.32 -15.61
C ARG A 37 -9.76 2.34 -16.34
N PHE A 38 -9.74 2.62 -17.64
CA PHE A 38 -10.94 2.58 -18.48
C PHE A 38 -11.53 1.17 -18.57
N ARG A 39 -10.67 0.15 -18.72
CA ARG A 39 -11.13 -1.25 -18.73
C ARG A 39 -11.75 -1.66 -17.40
N GLY A 40 -11.17 -1.27 -16.28
CA GLY A 40 -11.75 -1.58 -14.96
C GLY A 40 -13.10 -0.91 -14.77
N MET A 41 -13.26 0.36 -15.14
CA MET A 41 -14.55 1.06 -15.10
C MET A 41 -15.60 0.47 -16.06
N LYS A 42 -15.19 -0.10 -17.19
CA LYS A 42 -16.14 -0.80 -18.07
C LYS A 42 -16.55 -2.16 -17.46
N ALA A 43 -15.65 -2.82 -16.73
CA ALA A 43 -15.96 -4.07 -16.06
C ALA A 43 -16.97 -3.86 -14.92
N THR A 44 -16.88 -2.77 -14.15
CA THR A 44 -17.84 -2.44 -13.09
C THR A 44 -19.29 -2.27 -13.60
N MET A 45 -19.49 -1.93 -14.88
CA MET A 45 -20.84 -1.78 -15.45
C MET A 45 -21.57 -3.11 -15.67
N ASN A 46 -20.85 -4.24 -15.66
CA ASN A 46 -21.39 -5.57 -15.96
C ASN A 46 -21.33 -6.51 -14.74
N GLU A 47 -20.86 -6.02 -13.60
CA GLU A 47 -20.72 -6.79 -12.37
C GLU A 47 -21.88 -6.43 -11.44
N ASP A 48 -22.35 -7.38 -10.64
CA ASP A 48 -23.29 -7.11 -9.56
C ASP A 48 -22.50 -6.83 -8.26
N GLY A 49 -22.92 -5.83 -7.48
CA GLY A 49 -22.21 -5.44 -6.27
C GLY A 49 -22.63 -4.10 -5.68
N VAL A 50 -21.97 -3.71 -4.58
CA VAL A 50 -22.23 -2.43 -3.92
C VAL A 50 -21.35 -1.36 -4.51
N ALA A 51 -21.97 -0.35 -5.13
CA ALA A 51 -21.27 0.80 -5.68
C ALA A 51 -21.65 2.10 -4.95
N PHE A 52 -20.66 2.96 -4.74
CA PHE A 52 -20.87 4.32 -4.25
C PHE A 52 -19.74 5.25 -4.69
N ASP A 53 -20.01 6.56 -4.65
CA ASP A 53 -19.05 7.57 -5.04
C ASP A 53 -17.93 7.66 -4.00
N CYS A 54 -16.74 7.22 -4.40
CA CYS A 54 -15.52 7.35 -3.61
C CYS A 54 -14.35 7.69 -4.52
N LYS A 55 -13.61 8.75 -4.17
CA LYS A 55 -12.36 9.10 -4.86
C LYS A 55 -11.22 8.29 -4.28
N ASP A 56 -10.39 7.73 -5.15
CA ASP A 56 -9.14 7.07 -4.74
C ASP A 56 -8.23 8.11 -4.04
N PRO A 57 -7.91 7.94 -2.74
CA PRO A 57 -7.09 8.89 -2.01
C PRO A 57 -5.71 9.11 -2.66
N ASP A 58 -5.18 8.10 -3.34
CA ASP A 58 -3.89 8.19 -4.04
C ASP A 58 -3.97 9.09 -5.27
N LEU A 59 -5.09 9.09 -6.00
CA LEU A 59 -5.30 10.01 -7.11
C LEU A 59 -5.43 11.45 -6.60
N VAL A 60 -6.18 11.67 -5.53
CA VAL A 60 -6.32 13.00 -4.90
C VAL A 60 -4.96 13.51 -4.42
N LYS A 61 -4.16 12.66 -3.77
CA LYS A 61 -2.79 12.97 -3.35
C LYS A 61 -1.91 13.30 -4.55
N GLY A 62 -1.98 12.51 -5.61
CA GLY A 62 -1.25 12.75 -6.85
C GLY A 62 -1.58 14.10 -7.50
N VAL A 63 -2.85 14.51 -7.53
CA VAL A 63 -3.25 15.84 -8.03
C VAL A 63 -2.65 16.95 -7.19
N LYS A 64 -2.73 16.84 -5.85
CA LYS A 64 -2.17 17.85 -4.93
C LYS A 64 -0.65 17.97 -5.06
N GLN A 65 0.06 16.84 -5.14
CA GLN A 65 1.51 16.82 -5.32
C GLN A 65 1.93 17.43 -6.65
N ASN A 66 1.27 17.06 -7.76
CA ASN A 66 1.56 17.63 -9.08
C ASN A 66 1.28 19.14 -9.13
N LEU A 67 0.22 19.61 -8.47
CA LEU A 67 -0.05 21.05 -8.34
C LEU A 67 1.06 21.76 -7.56
N ALA A 68 1.53 21.20 -6.45
CA ALA A 68 2.61 21.77 -5.66
C ALA A 68 3.91 21.87 -6.47
N PHE A 69 4.28 20.80 -7.18
CA PHE A 69 5.44 20.81 -8.07
C PHE A 69 5.30 21.87 -9.17
N LEU A 70 4.14 21.97 -9.81
CA LEU A 70 3.88 22.97 -10.83
C LEU A 70 4.09 24.40 -10.29
N LEU A 71 3.54 24.70 -9.12
CA LEU A 71 3.68 26.02 -8.49
C LEU A 71 5.14 26.33 -8.15
N ILE A 72 5.87 25.37 -7.58
CA ILE A 72 7.29 25.52 -7.27
C ILE A 72 8.09 25.80 -8.54
N THR A 73 7.87 25.01 -9.61
CA THR A 73 8.57 25.21 -10.89
C THR A 73 8.28 26.57 -11.50
N ILE A 74 7.03 27.04 -11.45
CA ILE A 74 6.65 28.38 -11.92
C ILE A 74 7.35 29.47 -11.10
N VAL A 75 7.36 29.36 -9.77
CA VAL A 75 8.02 30.34 -8.89
C VAL A 75 9.51 30.41 -9.19
N ILE A 76 10.19 29.26 -9.32
CA ILE A 76 11.61 29.21 -9.66
C ILE A 76 11.87 29.82 -11.04
N PHE A 77 11.01 29.55 -12.03
CA PHE A 77 11.12 30.15 -13.36
C PHE A 77 11.00 31.68 -13.32
N VAL A 78 9.99 32.20 -12.59
CA VAL A 78 9.75 33.64 -12.46
C VAL A 78 10.90 34.31 -11.70
N MET A 79 11.36 33.72 -10.59
CA MET A 79 12.50 34.24 -9.83
C MET A 79 13.77 34.30 -10.69
N ASN A 80 14.06 33.26 -11.47
CA ASN A 80 15.21 33.28 -12.37
C ASN A 80 15.09 34.30 -13.50
N SER A 81 13.88 34.52 -14.01
CA SER A 81 13.62 35.51 -15.06
C SER A 81 13.79 36.95 -14.56
N ILE A 82 13.40 37.23 -13.32
CA ILE A 82 13.48 38.57 -12.71
C ILE A 82 14.92 38.89 -12.28
N PHE A 83 15.58 37.96 -11.60
CA PHE A 83 16.83 38.23 -10.91
C PHE A 83 18.08 37.77 -11.69
N ARG A 84 17.91 37.02 -12.80
CA ARG A 84 18.98 36.53 -13.68
C ARG A 84 20.23 36.04 -12.92
N TRP A 85 20.00 35.15 -11.95
CA TRP A 85 21.01 34.73 -10.94
C TRP A 85 22.30 34.16 -11.56
N GLU A 86 22.25 33.58 -12.77
CA GLU A 86 23.44 33.12 -13.50
C GLU A 86 23.29 33.32 -15.02
N ASP A 87 24.36 33.77 -15.68
CA ASP A 87 24.43 33.93 -17.15
C ASP A 87 24.20 32.61 -17.91
N PHE A 88 24.50 31.47 -17.28
CA PHE A 88 24.24 30.13 -17.82
C PHE A 88 22.74 29.82 -17.91
N LEU A 89 22.01 30.05 -16.81
CA LEU A 89 20.54 29.93 -16.75
C LEU A 89 19.86 30.96 -17.65
N ALA A 90 20.44 32.13 -17.86
CA ALA A 90 19.89 33.13 -18.78
C ALA A 90 19.94 32.68 -20.26
N ARG A 91 20.93 31.86 -20.64
CA ARG A 91 21.12 31.42 -22.03
C ARG A 91 20.36 30.13 -22.39
N TYR A 92 20.22 29.21 -21.44
CA TYR A 92 19.57 27.90 -21.67
C TYR A 92 18.36 27.63 -20.76
N GLY A 93 18.08 28.52 -19.82
CA GLY A 93 17.01 28.35 -18.84
C GLY A 93 15.64 28.17 -19.50
N ALA A 94 15.32 28.93 -20.55
CA ALA A 94 14.05 28.78 -21.27
C ALA A 94 13.81 27.33 -21.73
N LEU A 95 14.85 26.66 -22.25
CA LEU A 95 14.76 25.27 -22.69
C LEU A 95 14.67 24.31 -21.50
N PHE A 96 15.52 24.48 -20.48
CA PHE A 96 15.50 23.66 -19.27
C PHE A 96 14.15 23.73 -18.54
N TYR A 97 13.60 24.93 -18.39
CA TYR A 97 12.29 25.14 -17.77
C TYR A 97 11.17 24.59 -18.64
N THR A 98 11.23 24.73 -19.97
CA THR A 98 10.20 24.15 -20.86
C THR A 98 10.18 22.63 -20.75
N VAL A 99 11.36 22.01 -20.75
CA VAL A 99 11.55 20.55 -20.62
C VAL A 99 10.99 20.01 -19.29
N VAL A 100 11.00 20.79 -18.21
CA VAL A 100 10.47 20.35 -16.90
C VAL A 100 8.99 20.75 -16.74
N LEU A 101 8.64 21.96 -17.15
CA LEU A 101 7.30 22.53 -16.97
C LEU A 101 6.26 21.80 -17.82
N VAL A 102 6.57 21.50 -19.08
CA VAL A 102 5.62 20.81 -19.99
C VAL A 102 5.22 19.44 -19.44
N PRO A 103 6.15 18.52 -19.08
CA PRO A 103 5.83 17.28 -18.36
C PRO A 103 5.02 17.47 -17.09
N THR A 104 5.34 18.48 -16.30
CA THR A 104 4.68 18.74 -15.01
C THR A 104 3.22 19.15 -15.23
N VAL A 105 2.97 20.04 -16.22
CA VAL A 105 1.61 20.43 -16.63
C VAL A 105 0.84 19.24 -17.17
N VAL A 106 1.45 18.43 -18.05
CA VAL A 106 0.81 17.23 -18.61
C VAL A 106 0.44 16.23 -17.52
N ASN A 107 1.35 15.95 -16.57
CA ASN A 107 1.06 15.09 -15.42
C ASN A 107 -0.08 15.63 -14.56
N PHE A 108 -0.08 16.93 -14.29
CA PHE A 108 -1.13 17.56 -13.51
C PHE A 108 -2.49 17.44 -14.20
N LEU A 109 -2.58 17.79 -15.48
CA LEU A 109 -3.82 17.70 -16.26
C LEU A 109 -4.30 16.24 -16.33
N PHE A 110 -3.39 15.30 -16.55
CA PHE A 110 -3.72 13.88 -16.61
C PHE A 110 -4.20 13.34 -15.26
N ALA A 111 -3.51 13.64 -14.16
CA ALA A 111 -3.92 13.22 -12.83
C ALA A 111 -5.28 13.82 -12.45
N ARG A 112 -5.52 15.09 -12.82
CA ARG A 112 -6.81 15.76 -12.62
C ARG A 112 -7.92 15.10 -13.43
N GLU A 113 -7.66 14.77 -14.69
CA GLU A 113 -8.63 14.07 -15.55
C GLU A 113 -8.97 12.69 -14.99
N LEU A 114 -7.97 11.91 -14.57
CA LEU A 114 -8.20 10.62 -13.92
C LEU A 114 -9.05 10.77 -12.64
N ASN A 115 -8.73 11.76 -11.81
CA ASN A 115 -9.44 12.01 -10.56
C ASN A 115 -10.89 12.46 -10.77
N ASN A 116 -11.20 13.10 -11.91
CA ASN A 116 -12.55 13.54 -12.24
C ASN A 116 -13.36 12.46 -12.97
N ARG A 117 -12.71 11.59 -13.76
CA ARG A 117 -13.38 10.54 -14.53
C ARG A 117 -13.71 9.30 -13.70
N TYR A 118 -12.86 8.96 -12.75
CA TYR A 118 -12.96 7.72 -11.99
C TYR A 118 -13.37 8.01 -10.54
N GLU A 119 -14.63 8.42 -10.40
CA GLU A 119 -15.32 8.54 -9.12
C GLU A 119 -16.13 7.26 -8.94
N GLY A 120 -15.77 6.45 -7.94
CA GLY A 120 -16.46 5.18 -7.74
C GLY A 120 -15.60 4.16 -7.01
N PHE A 121 -16.18 3.65 -5.93
CA PHE A 121 -15.83 2.37 -5.37
C PHE A 121 -16.93 1.37 -5.74
N MET A 122 -16.52 0.15 -6.05
CA MET A 122 -17.43 -0.97 -6.20
C MET A 122 -16.86 -2.20 -5.52
N LEU A 123 -17.68 -2.88 -4.72
CA LEU A 123 -17.37 -4.17 -4.13
C LEU A 123 -18.20 -5.25 -4.81
N CYS A 124 -17.51 -6.26 -5.36
CA CYS A 124 -18.08 -7.45 -5.99
C CYS A 124 -17.80 -8.69 -5.12
N GLU A 125 -18.23 -9.86 -5.60
CA GLU A 125 -18.05 -11.13 -4.89
C GLU A 125 -16.58 -11.51 -4.64
N ASP A 126 -15.66 -11.25 -5.58
CA ASP A 126 -14.24 -11.69 -5.52
C ASP A 126 -13.21 -10.54 -5.69
N CYS A 127 -13.69 -9.33 -5.91
CA CYS A 127 -12.84 -8.18 -6.20
C CYS A 127 -13.47 -6.86 -5.77
N PHE A 128 -12.64 -5.82 -5.66
CA PHE A 128 -13.12 -4.45 -5.54
C PHE A 128 -12.50 -3.57 -6.61
N TYR A 129 -13.24 -2.56 -7.03
CA TYR A 129 -12.79 -1.55 -7.96
C TYR A 129 -12.66 -0.21 -7.24
N LEU A 130 -11.53 0.48 -7.45
CA LEU A 130 -11.28 1.79 -6.88
C LEU A 130 -10.51 2.66 -7.88
N GLY A 131 -11.04 3.85 -8.19
CA GLY A 131 -10.41 4.76 -9.15
C GLY A 131 -10.24 4.14 -10.55
N GLY A 132 -11.15 3.25 -10.96
CA GLY A 132 -11.11 2.53 -12.24
C GLY A 132 -10.15 1.34 -12.29
N MET A 133 -9.43 1.01 -11.21
CA MET A 133 -8.58 -0.18 -11.15
C MET A 133 -9.31 -1.34 -10.49
N LYS A 134 -9.18 -2.55 -11.06
CA LYS A 134 -9.61 -3.81 -10.42
C LYS A 134 -8.56 -4.27 -9.42
N TYR A 135 -8.99 -4.59 -8.21
CA TYR A 135 -8.20 -5.16 -7.15
C TYR A 135 -8.80 -6.51 -6.77
N ASP A 136 -7.98 -7.55 -6.85
CA ASP A 136 -8.34 -8.91 -6.51
C ASP A 136 -8.32 -9.06 -4.99
N LEU A 137 -9.48 -9.36 -4.38
CA LEU A 137 -9.62 -9.38 -2.92
C LEU A 137 -8.77 -10.45 -2.25
N LYS A 138 -8.40 -11.53 -2.97
CA LYS A 138 -7.48 -12.56 -2.45
C LYS A 138 -6.10 -12.03 -2.08
N LYS A 139 -5.74 -10.85 -2.58
CA LYS A 139 -4.45 -10.19 -2.29
C LYS A 139 -4.54 -9.20 -1.14
N PHE A 140 -5.71 -9.07 -0.52
CA PHE A 140 -5.99 -8.07 0.50
C PHE A 140 -6.69 -8.69 1.71
N ILE A 141 -6.21 -8.35 2.90
CA ILE A 141 -6.92 -8.55 4.16
C ILE A 141 -7.78 -7.31 4.39
N TYR A 142 -9.03 -7.47 4.78
CA TYR A 142 -9.90 -6.32 5.05
C TYR A 142 -10.21 -6.17 6.53
N THR A 143 -10.48 -4.94 6.96
CA THR A 143 -11.00 -4.61 8.29
C THR A 143 -11.99 -3.46 8.15
N VAL A 144 -13.05 -3.50 8.94
CA VAL A 144 -14.04 -2.42 9.04
C VAL A 144 -13.81 -1.71 10.37
N ASP A 145 -13.40 -0.46 10.32
CA ASP A 145 -13.17 0.40 11.48
C ASP A 145 -14.16 1.58 11.43
N GLY A 146 -15.25 1.46 12.16
CA GLY A 146 -16.36 2.41 12.12
C GLY A 146 -16.95 2.55 10.71
N ASP A 147 -16.80 3.74 10.11
CA ASP A 147 -17.26 4.07 8.76
C ASP A 147 -16.20 3.85 7.67
N THR A 148 -15.07 3.22 8.01
CA THR A 148 -13.92 3.09 7.11
C THR A 148 -13.59 1.63 6.84
N LEU A 149 -13.62 1.26 5.56
CA LEU A 149 -13.17 -0.03 5.07
C LEU A 149 -11.70 0.04 4.68
N ILE A 150 -10.89 -0.86 5.23
CA ILE A 150 -9.44 -0.87 5.05
C ILE A 150 -9.05 -2.18 4.40
N PHE A 151 -8.60 -2.12 3.14
CA PHE A 151 -7.98 -3.24 2.42
C PHE A 151 -6.46 -3.17 2.53
N ARG A 152 -5.83 -4.22 3.04
CA ARG A 152 -4.39 -4.33 3.29
C ARG A 152 -3.78 -5.39 2.38
N GLY A 153 -2.88 -4.99 1.48
CA GLY A 153 -2.17 -5.92 0.61
C GLY A 153 -0.66 -5.74 0.69
N ASN A 154 0.11 -6.72 0.23
CA ASN A 154 1.59 -6.76 0.35
C ASN A 154 2.34 -5.52 -0.16
N ARG A 155 1.73 -4.69 -1.02
CA ARG A 155 2.39 -3.50 -1.62
C ARG A 155 1.64 -2.20 -1.42
N THR A 156 0.34 -2.25 -1.15
CA THR A 156 -0.51 -1.06 -1.13
C THR A 156 -1.70 -1.29 -0.21
N ASN A 157 -2.00 -0.28 0.61
CA ASN A 157 -3.17 -0.27 1.46
C ASN A 157 -4.19 0.73 0.92
N LYS A 158 -5.46 0.36 0.92
CA LYS A 158 -6.57 1.19 0.45
C LYS A 158 -7.53 1.43 1.62
N LYS A 159 -7.66 2.70 2.02
CA LYS A 159 -8.63 3.14 3.01
C LYS A 159 -9.78 3.82 2.29
N ILE A 160 -10.99 3.37 2.55
CA ILE A 160 -12.19 3.74 1.80
C ILE A 160 -13.24 4.13 2.82
N LYS A 161 -13.68 5.40 2.74
CA LYS A 161 -14.75 5.88 3.60
C LYS A 161 -16.09 5.43 3.02
N VAL A 162 -16.84 4.67 3.80
CA VAL A 162 -18.10 4.06 3.39
C VAL A 162 -19.28 4.90 3.90
N PRO A 163 -20.27 5.22 3.05
CA PRO A 163 -21.53 5.80 3.50
C PRO A 163 -22.27 4.86 4.47
N GLU A 164 -22.83 5.40 5.56
CA GLU A 164 -23.49 4.59 6.61
C GLU A 164 -24.62 3.71 6.07
N ASP A 165 -25.35 4.17 5.05
CA ASP A 165 -26.43 3.43 4.38
C ASP A 165 -25.94 2.23 3.56
N LYS A 166 -24.67 2.24 3.13
CA LYS A 166 -24.05 1.17 2.34
C LYS A 166 -23.24 0.19 3.18
N LEU A 167 -22.92 0.54 4.42
CA LEU A 167 -22.12 -0.29 5.32
C LEU A 167 -22.71 -1.69 5.55
N PRO A 168 -24.02 -1.88 5.80
CA PRO A 168 -24.58 -3.21 6.03
C PRO A 168 -24.45 -4.14 4.82
N GLU A 169 -24.63 -3.59 3.60
CA GLU A 169 -24.56 -4.33 2.34
C GLU A 169 -23.12 -4.77 2.04
N ILE A 170 -22.15 -3.89 2.33
CA ILE A 170 -20.72 -4.20 2.22
C ILE A 170 -20.32 -5.27 3.21
N VAL A 171 -20.75 -5.14 4.47
CA VAL A 171 -20.48 -6.14 5.51
C VAL A 171 -21.11 -7.48 5.14
N ASP A 172 -22.32 -7.53 4.59
CA ASP A 172 -22.95 -8.79 4.12
C ASP A 172 -22.17 -9.45 2.98
N ILE A 173 -21.66 -8.69 1.99
CA ILE A 173 -20.80 -9.26 0.93
C ILE A 173 -19.47 -9.73 1.51
N LEU A 174 -18.85 -8.93 2.36
CA LEU A 174 -17.59 -9.30 3.03
C LEU A 174 -17.80 -10.53 3.93
N GLU A 175 -18.94 -10.65 4.61
CA GLU A 175 -19.26 -11.80 5.45
C GLU A 175 -19.54 -13.04 4.60
N ARG A 176 -20.43 -12.95 3.62
CA ARG A 176 -20.86 -14.08 2.81
C ARG A 176 -19.71 -14.71 2.02
N TYR A 177 -18.85 -13.89 1.45
CA TYR A 177 -17.78 -14.37 0.58
C TYR A 177 -16.42 -14.41 1.28
N TYR A 178 -16.30 -13.85 2.48
CA TYR A 178 -15.00 -13.71 3.15
C TYR A 178 -14.99 -13.95 4.68
N HIS A 179 -16.12 -14.22 5.37
CA HIS A 179 -16.12 -14.58 6.80
C HIS A 179 -16.01 -16.07 7.11
N GLU A 180 -16.02 -16.98 6.12
CA GLU A 180 -15.95 -18.43 6.43
C GLU A 180 -14.59 -18.90 6.99
N ASP A 181 -13.59 -18.01 7.09
CA ASP A 181 -12.26 -18.33 7.64
C ASP A 181 -11.82 -17.53 8.87
N THR A 182 -12.69 -16.72 9.50
CA THR A 182 -12.25 -15.93 10.68
C THR A 182 -13.05 -16.00 11.99
N LEU A 183 -14.24 -16.61 12.10
CA LEU A 183 -14.87 -16.80 13.43
C LEU A 183 -15.95 -17.89 13.49
N SER A 184 -15.57 -19.15 13.79
CA SER A 184 -16.36 -20.06 14.64
C SER A 184 -15.55 -21.31 15.05
N LEU A 185 -15.32 -21.49 16.35
CA LEU A 185 -14.70 -22.66 17.00
C LEU A 185 -15.77 -23.73 17.36
N PRO A 186 -15.39 -24.94 17.83
CA PRO A 186 -15.64 -26.25 17.21
C PRO A 186 -17.02 -26.92 17.50
N GLN A 187 -17.54 -27.72 16.56
CA GLN A 187 -17.85 -29.16 16.73
C GLN A 187 -18.61 -29.76 15.52
N SER A 188 -18.01 -30.82 14.97
CA SER A 188 -18.62 -31.97 14.28
C SER A 188 -19.19 -31.83 12.86
N VAL A 189 -18.65 -32.72 12.00
CA VAL A 189 -19.15 -33.27 10.72
C VAL A 189 -18.89 -32.46 9.44
N LEU A 190 -17.86 -32.91 8.70
CA LEU A 190 -17.53 -32.56 7.31
C LEU A 190 -18.62 -33.01 6.32
N PRO A 191 -18.71 -32.38 5.14
CA PRO A 191 -18.07 -32.99 3.96
C PRO A 191 -17.24 -32.03 3.10
N VAL A 192 -15.96 -32.38 2.99
CA VAL A 192 -15.04 -32.44 1.83
C VAL A 192 -15.60 -31.94 0.48
N ASP A 193 -15.16 -30.77 0.00
CA ASP A 193 -14.07 -30.60 -0.99
C ASP A 193 -13.93 -29.11 -1.38
N THR A 194 -12.69 -28.64 -1.61
CA THR A 194 -12.24 -27.28 -2.03
C THR A 194 -11.76 -26.25 -0.99
N GLN A 195 -11.61 -26.60 0.29
CA GLN A 195 -11.29 -25.67 1.40
C GLN A 195 -9.80 -25.54 1.82
N ASN A 196 -8.82 -25.81 0.95
CA ASN A 196 -7.48 -26.20 1.46
C ASN A 196 -6.35 -25.15 1.50
N ASP A 197 -6.41 -24.00 0.81
CA ASP A 197 -5.22 -23.14 0.67
C ASP A 197 -5.17 -21.95 1.67
N ASP A 198 -6.30 -21.33 2.05
CA ASP A 198 -6.31 -20.13 2.90
C ASP A 198 -6.44 -20.43 4.41
N LYS A 199 -7.15 -21.51 4.80
CA LYS A 199 -7.09 -22.07 6.17
C LYS A 199 -5.69 -22.58 6.52
N GLN A 200 -4.94 -23.09 5.54
CA GLN A 200 -3.56 -23.51 5.74
C GLN A 200 -2.69 -22.34 6.21
N VAL A 201 -2.84 -21.15 5.63
CA VAL A 201 -1.99 -19.98 5.91
C VAL A 201 -2.02 -19.47 7.37
N LEU A 202 -3.19 -19.44 8.02
CA LEU A 202 -3.30 -19.02 9.42
C LEU A 202 -3.02 -20.16 10.42
N ILE A 203 -3.20 -21.41 10.00
CA ILE A 203 -2.77 -22.61 10.73
C ILE A 203 -1.22 -22.74 10.67
N GLU A 204 -0.61 -22.41 9.53
CA GLU A 204 0.83 -22.49 9.27
C GLU A 204 1.66 -21.64 10.24
N VAL A 205 1.14 -20.50 10.70
CA VAL A 205 1.84 -19.68 11.70
C VAL A 205 1.90 -20.41 13.04
N GLU A 206 0.86 -21.15 13.42
CA GLU A 206 0.88 -21.93 14.65
C GLU A 206 1.62 -23.26 14.51
N ASP A 207 1.85 -23.74 13.28
CA ASP A 207 2.75 -24.87 12.99
C ASP A 207 4.22 -24.48 13.16
N ASP A 208 4.56 -23.22 12.89
CA ASP A 208 5.93 -22.70 12.97
C ASP A 208 6.25 -22.02 14.31
N PHE A 209 5.24 -21.45 14.99
CA PHE A 209 5.44 -20.60 16.16
C PHE A 209 4.50 -20.95 17.33
N VAL A 210 5.01 -20.78 18.54
CA VAL A 210 4.24 -20.75 19.79
C VAL A 210 4.09 -19.29 20.20
N ILE A 211 2.84 -18.83 20.34
CA ILE A 211 2.50 -17.47 20.73
C ILE A 211 1.91 -17.49 22.15
N ASP A 212 2.68 -17.00 23.12
CA ASP A 212 2.25 -16.83 24.49
C ASP A 212 1.86 -15.38 24.74
N ILE A 213 0.62 -15.16 25.16
CA ILE A 213 0.08 -13.83 25.50
C ILE A 213 -0.29 -13.86 26.97
N THR A 214 0.47 -13.15 27.79
CA THR A 214 0.18 -12.99 29.22
C THR A 214 -0.53 -11.67 29.45
N GLU A 215 -1.74 -11.73 29.99
CA GLU A 215 -2.54 -10.56 30.31
C GLU A 215 -2.11 -9.94 31.64
N ARG A 216 -1.85 -8.63 31.65
CA ARG A 216 -1.65 -7.81 32.86
C ARG A 216 -2.73 -6.72 32.93
N GLU A 217 -2.67 -5.89 33.97
CA GLU A 217 -3.69 -4.87 34.24
C GLU A 217 -3.85 -3.88 33.06
N THR A 218 -2.74 -3.37 32.51
CA THR A 218 -2.75 -2.36 31.44
C THR A 218 -2.10 -2.80 30.13
N VAL A 219 -1.41 -3.95 30.11
CA VAL A 219 -0.63 -4.44 28.96
C VAL A 219 -0.80 -5.95 28.73
N TYR A 220 -0.64 -6.38 27.49
CA TYR A 220 -0.36 -7.77 27.12
C TYR A 220 1.16 -7.96 26.99
N VAL A 221 1.71 -8.99 27.60
CA VAL A 221 3.11 -9.40 27.38
C VAL A 221 3.11 -10.54 26.37
N ILE A 222 3.71 -10.30 25.21
CA ILE A 222 3.70 -11.19 24.05
C ILE A 222 5.08 -11.82 23.91
N LYS A 223 5.11 -13.14 23.91
CA LYS A 223 6.31 -13.93 23.63
C LYS A 223 6.04 -14.86 22.45
N VAL A 224 6.98 -14.88 21.51
CA VAL A 224 6.92 -15.76 20.33
C VAL A 224 8.14 -16.67 20.34
N THR A 225 7.90 -17.97 20.26
CA THR A 225 8.94 -19.00 20.20
C THR A 225 8.81 -19.77 18.90
N ARG A 226 9.91 -19.99 18.17
CA ARG A 226 9.89 -20.84 16.97
C ARG A 226 9.86 -22.31 17.35
N ARG A 227 8.96 -23.10 16.77
CA ARG A 227 8.76 -24.51 17.11
C ARG A 227 9.89 -25.42 16.67
N SER A 228 10.52 -25.12 15.53
CA SER A 228 11.57 -25.98 14.95
C SER A 228 12.79 -26.16 15.86
N ASP A 229 13.16 -25.11 16.61
CA ASP A 229 14.38 -25.09 17.44
C ASP A 229 14.17 -24.51 18.85
N GLY A 230 12.93 -24.16 19.22
CA GLY A 230 12.60 -23.56 20.51
C GLY A 230 13.20 -22.17 20.72
N LYS A 231 13.66 -21.50 19.65
CA LYS A 231 14.37 -20.22 19.76
C LYS A 231 13.38 -19.10 20.09
N ASP A 232 13.78 -18.25 21.04
CA ASP A 232 13.05 -17.02 21.38
C ASP A 232 13.18 -16.00 20.24
N MET A 233 12.04 -15.54 19.73
CA MET A 233 11.96 -14.63 18.59
C MET A 233 11.97 -13.14 18.98
N ALA A 234 12.18 -12.79 20.26
CA ALA A 234 12.19 -11.39 20.71
C ALA A 234 13.14 -10.49 19.90
N LEU A 235 14.35 -10.96 19.58
CA LEU A 235 15.30 -10.20 18.75
C LEU A 235 14.79 -10.04 17.30
N THR A 236 14.21 -11.09 16.72
CA THR A 236 13.62 -11.01 15.37
C THR A 236 12.42 -10.07 15.36
N MET A 237 11.61 -10.05 16.43
CA MET A 237 10.54 -9.09 16.61
C MET A 237 11.04 -7.64 16.71
N ALA A 238 12.23 -7.42 17.29
CA ALA A 238 12.88 -6.11 17.27
C ALA A 238 13.39 -5.72 15.89
N ILE A 239 14.04 -6.64 15.18
CA ILE A 239 14.59 -6.42 13.82
C ILE A 239 13.47 -6.13 12.81
N CYS A 240 12.35 -6.85 12.90
CA CYS A 240 11.17 -6.66 12.06
C CYS A 240 10.22 -5.58 12.60
N GLU A 241 10.68 -4.77 13.56
CA GLU A 241 10.00 -3.57 14.07
C GLU A 241 8.58 -3.80 14.62
N PHE A 242 8.34 -4.91 15.33
CA PHE A 242 7.04 -5.23 15.96
C PHE A 242 6.42 -4.07 16.76
N ALA A 243 7.21 -3.31 17.52
CA ALA A 243 6.69 -2.18 18.29
C ALA A 243 6.11 -1.09 17.38
N LYS A 244 6.82 -0.75 16.30
CA LYS A 244 6.32 0.19 15.28
C LYS A 244 5.16 -0.40 14.50
N TYR A 245 5.15 -1.71 14.27
CA TYR A 245 4.01 -2.40 13.67
C TYR A 245 2.76 -2.19 14.54
N MET A 246 2.84 -2.39 15.85
CA MET A 246 1.71 -2.17 16.75
C MET A 246 1.27 -0.70 16.83
N GLU A 247 2.23 0.22 16.89
CA GLU A 247 1.94 1.65 16.96
C GLU A 247 1.35 2.19 15.64
N TRP A 248 1.92 1.83 14.49
CA TRP A 248 1.46 2.33 13.19
C TRP A 248 0.17 1.67 12.70
N TRP A 249 -0.05 0.38 12.98
CA TRP A 249 -1.20 -0.34 12.43
C TRP A 249 -2.42 -0.37 13.34
N TYR A 250 -2.20 -0.25 14.64
CA TYR A 250 -3.26 -0.39 15.63
C TYR A 250 -3.31 0.76 16.65
N ASP A 251 -2.55 1.83 16.42
CA ASP A 251 -2.41 2.96 17.35
C ASP A 251 -2.10 2.50 18.78
N THR A 252 -1.45 1.34 18.93
CA THR A 252 -1.27 0.69 20.22
C THR A 252 0.19 0.79 20.61
N LYS A 253 0.47 1.42 21.76
CA LYS A 253 1.85 1.51 22.24
C LYS A 253 2.40 0.13 22.54
N ALA A 254 3.60 -0.12 22.05
CA ALA A 254 4.32 -1.37 22.27
C ALA A 254 5.78 -1.10 22.59
N GLU A 255 6.32 -1.80 23.57
CA GLU A 255 7.70 -1.65 24.03
C GLU A 255 8.33 -3.02 24.25
N TYR A 256 9.63 -3.14 24.00
CA TYR A 256 10.36 -4.37 24.24
C TYR A 256 10.73 -4.45 25.73
N ALA A 257 10.36 -5.56 26.39
CA ALA A 257 10.60 -5.80 27.81
C ALA A 257 11.35 -7.13 28.00
N GLU A 258 11.85 -7.39 29.21
CA GLU A 258 12.43 -8.69 29.53
C GLU A 258 11.40 -9.81 29.32
N GLY A 259 11.68 -10.70 28.36
CA GLY A 259 10.85 -11.85 28.04
C GLY A 259 9.81 -11.65 26.93
N GLY A 260 9.80 -10.51 26.21
CA GLY A 260 8.93 -10.32 25.05
C GLY A 260 8.64 -8.85 24.70
N ALA A 261 7.50 -8.62 24.04
CA ALA A 261 6.99 -7.29 23.76
C ALA A 261 5.77 -7.00 24.66
N ALA A 262 5.80 -5.89 25.39
CA ALA A 262 4.65 -5.38 26.13
C ALA A 262 3.82 -4.48 25.20
N VAL A 263 2.52 -4.76 25.08
CA VAL A 263 1.60 -4.04 24.20
C VAL A 263 0.42 -3.53 25.01
N GLU A 264 0.09 -2.25 24.89
CA GLU A 264 -1.04 -1.61 25.58
C GLU A 264 -2.37 -2.33 25.26
N LYS A 265 -3.23 -2.51 26.27
CA LYS A 265 -4.51 -3.18 26.10
C LYS A 265 -5.54 -2.23 25.48
N LYS A 266 -5.56 -2.18 24.15
CA LYS A 266 -6.58 -1.46 23.35
C LYS A 266 -7.63 -2.38 22.69
N CYS A 267 -7.44 -3.70 22.76
CA CYS A 267 -8.35 -4.70 22.20
C CYS A 267 -8.44 -5.91 23.14
N ASP A 268 -9.33 -6.85 22.83
CA ASP A 268 -9.39 -8.13 23.54
C ASP A 268 -8.23 -9.07 23.17
N ILE A 269 -8.09 -10.18 23.91
CA ILE A 269 -7.00 -11.14 23.75
C ILE A 269 -7.07 -11.92 22.43
N TYR A 270 -8.27 -12.10 21.87
CA TYR A 270 -8.46 -12.82 20.61
C TYR A 270 -8.02 -11.95 19.43
N GLU A 271 -8.43 -10.68 19.45
CA GLU A 271 -7.96 -9.69 18.48
C GLU A 271 -6.45 -9.50 18.60
N MET A 272 -5.90 -9.41 19.82
CA MET A 272 -4.44 -9.31 20.01
C MET A 272 -3.70 -10.52 19.42
N ARG A 273 -4.23 -11.73 19.61
CA ARG A 273 -3.67 -12.95 19.02
C ARG A 273 -3.70 -12.91 17.49
N LEU A 274 -4.79 -12.43 16.89
CA LEU A 274 -4.90 -12.26 15.44
C LEU A 274 -3.85 -11.26 14.92
N ARG A 275 -3.71 -10.10 15.58
CA ARG A 275 -2.71 -9.08 15.24
C ARG A 275 -1.29 -9.64 15.23
N ILE A 276 -0.94 -10.49 16.20
CA ILE A 276 0.38 -11.15 16.27
C ILE A 276 0.54 -12.18 15.15
N ARG A 277 -0.49 -13.01 14.88
CA ARG A 277 -0.43 -14.01 13.79
C ARG A 277 -0.21 -13.33 12.44
N MET A 278 -0.91 -12.22 12.18
CA MET A 278 -0.71 -11.42 10.97
C MET A 278 0.72 -10.90 10.85
N TYR A 279 1.24 -10.32 11.94
CA TYR A 279 2.62 -9.85 11.98
C TYR A 279 3.64 -10.95 11.66
N LEU A 280 3.46 -12.14 12.26
CA LEU A 280 4.35 -13.28 12.04
C LEU A 280 4.25 -13.83 10.62
N TYR A 281 3.05 -13.86 10.05
CA TYR A 281 2.85 -14.28 8.67
C TYR A 281 3.56 -13.35 7.68
N GLU A 282 3.35 -12.03 7.81
CA GLU A 282 3.96 -11.03 6.93
C GLU A 282 5.50 -11.07 6.98
N ASN A 283 6.06 -11.40 8.14
CA ASN A 283 7.50 -11.46 8.37
C ASN A 283 8.06 -12.89 8.37
N ARG A 284 7.27 -13.90 7.97
CA ARG A 284 7.59 -15.33 8.16
C ARG A 284 8.98 -15.72 7.64
N LYS A 285 9.39 -15.19 6.49
CA LYS A 285 10.72 -15.46 5.92
C LYS A 285 11.87 -15.02 6.83
N ALA A 286 11.75 -13.88 7.50
CA ALA A 286 12.75 -13.40 8.45
C ALA A 286 12.74 -14.24 9.74
N PHE A 287 11.56 -14.67 10.18
CA PHE A 287 11.40 -15.52 11.37
C PHE A 287 11.86 -16.97 11.16
N LEU A 288 11.81 -17.46 9.92
CA LEU A 288 12.33 -18.79 9.55
C LEU A 288 13.76 -18.77 9.00
N ALA A 289 14.38 -17.59 8.83
CA ALA A 289 15.77 -17.51 8.40
C ALA A 289 16.68 -18.30 9.36
N GLY A 290 17.47 -19.23 8.81
CA GLY A 290 18.36 -20.13 9.55
C GLY A 290 17.83 -21.54 9.82
N THR A 291 16.66 -21.94 9.33
CA THR A 291 16.18 -23.33 9.39
C THR A 291 16.59 -24.20 8.19
N GLU A 292 17.16 -23.61 7.13
CA GLU A 292 17.58 -24.33 5.91
C GLU A 292 18.99 -24.95 5.98
N GLU A 293 19.76 -24.70 7.03
CA GLU A 293 21.13 -25.24 7.17
C GLU A 293 21.20 -26.59 7.94
N SER A 294 20.07 -27.23 8.24
CA SER A 294 20.07 -28.53 8.96
C SER A 294 19.25 -29.64 8.27
N LYS A 295 19.38 -29.78 6.95
CA LYS A 295 19.05 -31.03 6.26
C LYS A 295 20.19 -31.45 5.33
#